data_AF-A0A2W2CPB6-F1
#
_entry.id   AF-A0A2W2CPB6-F1
#
_cell.length_a   1.000
_cell.length_b   1.000
_cell.length_c   1.000
_cell.angle_alpha   90.00
_cell.angle_beta   90.00
_cell.angle_gamma   90.00
#
_symmetry.space_group_name_H-M   'P 1'
#
loop_
_entity.id
_entity.type
_entity.pdbx_description
1 polymer ?
#
loop_
_entity_poly.entity_id
_entity_poly.type
_entity_poly.pdbx_seq_one_letter_code
_entity_poly.pdbx_strand_id
1 'polypeptide(L)'
;MEAALFDAATEFDRQLDRLVELGYPALADLTEDTFRDLVAPLRAAAVAGAAELPAPTDARVPFLLVITRDLVPVEDRLALTTLAGKRKPGFLDRHYAEGDLPRFDPIKELEVPAGPAYLLFDVDRGEETLNLAPSAAMEVITGQDRLPLTIDEGLAFVTLHPAALAKNKCFSLVGSRCDDKRVPAIWISQGAPKLGWCWYGNPHTWLGSASARPERVGLA
;
A
#
# COMPACT_ATOMS: atom_id res chain seq x y z
N MET A 1 5.16 -29.20 -13.53
CA MET A 1 4.99 -27.81 -14.00
C MET A 1 5.73 -26.97 -12.98
N GLU A 2 6.98 -26.66 -13.27
CA GLU A 2 7.83 -25.84 -12.40
C GLU A 2 7.20 -24.45 -12.38
N ALA A 3 6.76 -23.99 -11.20
CA ALA A 3 6.26 -22.64 -11.07
C ALA A 3 7.37 -21.71 -11.53
N ALA A 4 7.10 -20.83 -12.51
CA ALA A 4 8.06 -19.84 -12.94
C ALA A 4 8.58 -19.11 -11.69
N LEU A 5 9.88 -19.22 -11.45
CA LEU A 5 10.53 -18.55 -10.33
C LEU A 5 10.25 -17.05 -10.45
N PHE A 6 9.72 -16.48 -9.37
CA PHE A 6 9.50 -15.05 -9.29
C PHE A 6 10.85 -14.32 -9.39
N ASP A 7 11.00 -13.44 -10.38
CA ASP A 7 12.18 -12.60 -10.54
C ASP A 7 11.91 -11.20 -10.00
N ALA A 8 12.52 -10.90 -8.86
CA ALA A 8 12.37 -9.62 -8.17
C ALA A 8 12.91 -8.43 -8.98
N ALA A 9 13.93 -8.64 -9.82
CA ALA A 9 14.48 -7.58 -10.66
C ALA A 9 13.49 -7.17 -11.74
N THR A 10 12.92 -8.17 -12.45
CA THR A 10 11.86 -7.95 -13.43
C THR A 10 10.61 -7.35 -12.79
N GLU A 11 10.22 -7.78 -11.58
CA GLU A 11 9.08 -7.19 -10.88
C GLU A 11 9.32 -5.73 -10.47
N PHE A 12 10.54 -5.36 -10.07
CA PHE A 12 10.87 -3.98 -9.74
C PHE A 12 10.70 -3.09 -10.99
N ASP A 13 11.28 -3.53 -12.11
CA ASP A 13 11.19 -2.80 -13.38
C ASP A 13 9.73 -2.67 -13.83
N ARG A 14 8.91 -3.72 -13.68
CA ARG A 14 7.47 -3.70 -13.96
C ARG A 14 6.72 -2.70 -13.06
N GLN A 15 7.04 -2.64 -11.76
CA GLN A 15 6.41 -1.68 -10.84
C GLN A 15 6.77 -0.24 -11.22
N LEU A 16 8.05 0.02 -11.54
CA LEU A 16 8.52 1.33 -11.98
C LEU A 16 7.86 1.76 -13.30
N ASP A 17 7.86 0.89 -14.30
CA ASP A 17 7.19 1.15 -15.58
C ASP A 17 5.71 1.47 -15.36
N ARG A 18 5.05 0.74 -14.45
CA ARG A 18 3.65 0.99 -14.14
C ARG A 18 3.41 2.37 -13.51
N LEU A 19 4.29 2.82 -12.61
CA LEU A 19 4.19 4.16 -12.01
C LEU A 19 4.38 5.25 -13.08
N VAL A 20 5.35 5.06 -13.98
CA VAL A 20 5.59 5.96 -15.11
C VAL A 20 4.39 6.03 -16.05
N GLU A 21 3.84 4.88 -16.47
CA GLU A 21 2.65 4.79 -17.32
C GLU A 21 1.44 5.51 -16.74
N LEU A 22 1.31 5.47 -15.41
CA LEU A 22 0.23 6.13 -14.68
C LEU A 22 0.44 7.65 -14.52
N GLY A 23 1.62 8.17 -14.87
CA GLY A 23 1.91 9.60 -14.83
C GLY A 23 2.47 10.10 -13.49
N TYR A 24 2.98 9.21 -12.63
CA TYR A 24 3.66 9.63 -11.38
C TYR A 24 4.77 10.67 -11.60
N PRO A 25 5.63 10.58 -12.65
CA PRO A 25 6.65 11.61 -12.89
C PRO A 25 6.04 13.01 -13.07
N ALA A 26 4.96 13.12 -13.84
CA ALA A 26 4.31 14.40 -14.09
C ALA A 26 3.64 14.97 -12.83
N LEU A 27 3.03 14.12 -12.00
CA LEU A 27 2.46 14.53 -10.71
C LEU A 27 3.52 14.97 -9.69
N ALA A 28 4.75 14.48 -9.85
CA ALA A 28 5.90 14.84 -9.03
C ALA A 28 6.69 16.04 -9.58
N ASP A 29 6.24 16.68 -10.67
CA ASP A 29 6.98 17.72 -11.40
C ASP A 29 8.39 17.26 -11.86
N LEU A 30 8.53 15.97 -12.20
CA LEU A 30 9.77 15.36 -12.69
C LEU A 30 9.63 14.89 -14.14
N THR A 31 10.77 14.78 -14.84
CA THR A 31 10.83 14.00 -16.08
C THR A 31 10.79 12.50 -15.75
N GLU A 32 10.42 11.68 -16.73
CA GLU A 32 10.47 10.22 -16.59
C GLU A 32 11.88 9.74 -16.17
N ASP A 33 12.93 10.22 -16.84
CA ASP A 33 14.31 9.83 -16.53
C ASP A 33 14.69 10.19 -15.09
N THR A 34 14.36 11.41 -14.64
CA THR A 34 14.64 11.84 -13.25
C THR A 34 13.86 11.01 -12.23
N PHE A 35 12.62 10.64 -12.53
CA PHE A 35 11.83 9.76 -11.65
C PHE A 35 12.42 8.34 -11.58
N ARG A 36 12.88 7.79 -12.71
CA ARG A 36 13.55 6.48 -12.76
C ARG A 36 14.86 6.50 -12.00
N ASP A 37 15.68 7.53 -12.19
CA ASP A 37 16.96 7.72 -11.49
C ASP A 37 16.76 7.85 -9.97
N LEU A 38 15.69 8.53 -9.54
CA LEU A 38 15.36 8.71 -8.12
C LEU A 38 15.19 7.37 -7.40
N VAL A 39 14.51 6.39 -8.01
CA VAL A 39 14.21 5.11 -7.37
C VAL A 39 15.20 3.99 -7.74
N ALA A 40 16.04 4.18 -8.76
CA ALA A 40 17.01 3.19 -9.23
C ALA A 40 17.88 2.57 -8.11
N PRO A 41 18.35 3.32 -7.09
CA PRO A 41 19.12 2.74 -5.98
C PRO A 41 18.38 1.63 -5.21
N LEU A 42 17.05 1.65 -5.17
CA LEU A 42 16.24 0.65 -4.46
C LEU A 42 16.24 -0.71 -5.16
N ARG A 43 16.56 -0.79 -6.45
CA ARG A 43 16.44 -2.03 -7.24
C ARG A 43 17.26 -3.18 -6.65
N ALA A 44 18.49 -2.92 -6.21
CA ALA A 44 19.34 -3.93 -5.60
C ALA A 44 18.77 -4.45 -4.26
N ALA A 45 18.21 -3.54 -3.45
CA ALA A 45 17.56 -3.91 -2.19
C ALA A 45 16.27 -4.72 -2.42
N ALA A 46 15.52 -4.43 -3.48
CA ALA A 46 14.34 -5.22 -3.85
C ALA A 46 14.72 -6.68 -4.16
N VAL A 47 15.78 -6.88 -4.96
CA VAL A 47 16.29 -8.22 -5.29
C VAL A 47 16.77 -8.96 -4.04
N ALA A 48 17.54 -8.31 -3.17
CA ALA A 48 18.06 -8.93 -1.96
C ALA A 48 16.94 -9.27 -0.97
N GLY A 49 16.03 -8.33 -0.70
CA GLY A 49 14.96 -8.51 0.30
C GLY A 49 13.85 -9.48 -0.13
N ALA A 50 13.69 -9.71 -1.43
CA ALA A 50 12.69 -10.63 -1.97
C ALA A 50 13.22 -12.03 -2.31
N ALA A 51 14.52 -12.31 -2.13
CA ALA A 51 15.15 -13.56 -2.57
C ALA A 51 14.51 -14.84 -2.01
N GLU A 52 13.99 -14.78 -0.78
CA GLU A 52 13.35 -15.93 -0.11
C GLU A 52 11.83 -15.78 0.01
N LEU A 53 11.25 -14.78 -0.66
CA LEU A 53 9.82 -14.54 -0.62
C LEU A 53 9.07 -15.32 -1.71
N PRO A 54 7.85 -15.79 -1.42
CA PRO A 54 7.05 -16.48 -2.40
C PRO A 54 6.65 -15.54 -3.54
N ALA A 55 6.35 -16.12 -4.70
CA ALA A 55 5.73 -15.41 -5.81
C ALA A 55 4.42 -14.72 -5.37
N PRO A 56 4.06 -13.59 -6.01
CA PRO A 56 2.84 -12.86 -5.66
C PRO A 56 1.59 -13.72 -5.87
N THR A 57 0.63 -13.53 -4.98
CA THR A 57 -0.75 -14.02 -5.09
C THR A 57 -1.69 -12.81 -5.09
N ASP A 58 -2.98 -13.03 -5.35
CA ASP A 58 -4.00 -11.96 -5.25
C ASP A 58 -4.04 -11.27 -3.89
N ALA A 59 -3.57 -11.90 -2.82
CA ALA A 59 -3.66 -11.37 -1.44
C ALA A 59 -2.32 -10.85 -0.90
N ARG A 60 -1.20 -11.28 -1.48
CA ARG A 60 0.13 -11.09 -0.90
C ARG A 60 1.19 -10.93 -1.97
N VAL A 61 2.05 -9.91 -1.84
CA VAL A 61 3.14 -9.62 -2.78
C VAL A 61 4.50 -9.58 -2.06
N PRO A 62 5.58 -10.00 -2.72
CA PRO A 62 6.91 -10.06 -2.10
C PRO A 62 7.48 -8.68 -1.78
N PHE A 63 7.19 -7.65 -2.58
CA PHE A 63 7.53 -6.27 -2.23
C PHE A 63 6.69 -5.25 -3.01
N LEU A 64 6.71 -4.02 -2.53
CA LEU A 64 6.14 -2.83 -3.18
C LEU A 64 7.17 -1.70 -3.19
N LEU A 65 7.33 -1.05 -4.34
CA LEU A 65 7.94 0.28 -4.48
C LEU A 65 6.90 1.33 -4.08
N VAL A 66 7.05 1.87 -2.87
CA VAL A 66 6.11 2.85 -2.30
C VAL A 66 6.59 4.24 -2.66
N ILE A 67 5.73 5.02 -3.34
CA ILE A 67 5.90 6.46 -3.51
C ILE A 67 5.13 7.17 -2.41
N THR A 68 5.81 8.04 -1.67
CA THR A 68 5.25 8.68 -0.47
C THR A 68 4.48 9.95 -0.79
N ARG A 69 3.72 10.42 0.21
CA ARG A 69 3.03 11.71 0.15
C ARG A 69 3.95 12.93 -0.01
N ASP A 70 5.24 12.79 0.30
CA ASP A 70 6.22 13.87 0.16
C ASP A 70 6.54 14.15 -1.31
N LEU A 71 6.41 13.15 -2.18
CA LEU A 71 6.62 13.31 -3.62
C LEU A 71 5.32 13.57 -4.38
N VAL A 72 4.26 12.82 -4.07
CA VAL A 72 2.95 12.97 -4.73
C VAL A 72 1.83 12.92 -3.69
N PRO A 73 0.93 13.92 -3.63
CA PRO A 73 -0.18 13.94 -2.68
C PRO A 73 -1.03 12.66 -2.68
N VAL A 74 -1.64 12.35 -1.53
CA VAL A 74 -2.44 11.12 -1.34
C VAL A 74 -3.61 11.08 -2.33
N GLU A 75 -4.30 12.20 -2.51
CA GLU A 75 -5.47 12.36 -3.37
C GLU A 75 -5.14 12.09 -4.84
N ASP A 76 -4.00 12.59 -5.30
CA ASP A 76 -3.54 12.41 -6.69
C ASP A 76 -3.18 10.95 -6.94
N ARG A 77 -2.47 10.30 -6.01
CA ARG A 77 -2.17 8.85 -6.09
C ARG A 77 -3.43 8.00 -6.02
N LEU A 78 -4.41 8.38 -5.20
CA LEU A 78 -5.70 7.68 -5.10
C LEU A 78 -6.46 7.72 -6.44
N ALA A 79 -6.41 8.84 -7.16
CA ALA A 79 -7.03 8.97 -8.48
C ALA A 79 -6.40 8.06 -9.55
N LEU A 80 -5.17 7.58 -9.34
CA LEU A 80 -4.49 6.64 -10.22
C LEU A 80 -4.83 5.16 -9.93
N THR A 81 -5.45 4.87 -8.80
CA THR A 81 -5.88 3.50 -8.45
C THR A 81 -7.09 3.08 -9.28
N THR A 82 -7.15 1.79 -9.66
CA THR A 82 -8.34 1.16 -10.26
C THR A 82 -8.51 -0.26 -9.74
N LEU A 83 -9.70 -0.84 -9.94
CA LEU A 83 -9.88 -2.29 -9.75
C LEU A 83 -9.25 -3.05 -10.92
N ALA A 84 -8.82 -4.30 -10.68
CA ALA A 84 -8.28 -5.16 -11.73
C ALA A 84 -9.20 -5.22 -12.97
N GLY A 85 -8.65 -4.89 -14.14
CA GLY A 85 -9.37 -4.86 -15.41
C GLY A 85 -10.42 -3.74 -15.56
N LYS A 86 -10.43 -2.74 -14.66
CA LYS A 86 -11.34 -1.58 -14.71
C LYS A 86 -10.57 -0.29 -14.93
N ARG A 87 -11.31 0.75 -15.36
CA ARG A 87 -10.78 2.09 -15.65
C ARG A 87 -11.32 3.18 -14.73
N LYS A 88 -12.30 2.87 -13.88
CA LYS A 88 -12.89 3.88 -12.99
C LYS A 88 -11.88 4.21 -11.88
N PRO A 89 -11.47 5.49 -11.75
CA PRO A 89 -10.44 5.89 -10.79
C PRO A 89 -10.96 5.78 -9.36
N GLY A 90 -10.02 5.59 -8.44
CA GLY A 90 -10.30 5.67 -7.01
C GLY A 90 -10.71 7.06 -6.57
N PHE A 91 -11.39 7.15 -5.42
CA PHE A 91 -11.88 8.43 -4.88
C PHE A 91 -11.93 8.45 -3.36
N LEU A 92 -11.86 9.65 -2.79
CA LEU A 92 -11.90 9.87 -1.35
C LEU A 92 -13.33 9.83 -0.83
N ASP A 93 -13.54 9.25 0.35
CA ASP A 93 -14.82 9.30 1.05
C ASP A 93 -15.18 10.74 1.44
N ARG A 94 -16.41 11.17 1.14
CA ARG A 94 -16.98 12.45 1.57
C ARG A 94 -16.99 12.67 3.09
N HIS A 95 -16.77 11.61 3.88
CA HIS A 95 -16.66 11.67 5.33
C HIS A 95 -15.26 12.09 5.83
N TYR A 96 -14.30 12.28 4.94
CA TYR A 96 -13.12 13.09 5.23
C TYR A 96 -13.49 14.57 5.12
N ALA A 97 -13.24 15.33 6.18
CA ALA A 97 -13.32 16.78 6.11
C ALA A 97 -12.14 17.33 5.29
N GLU A 98 -12.28 18.54 4.77
CA GLU A 98 -11.19 19.23 4.09
C GLU A 98 -9.98 19.36 5.04
N GLY A 99 -8.78 19.01 4.55
CA GLY A 99 -7.55 19.02 5.34
C GLY A 99 -7.42 17.91 6.37
N ASP A 100 -8.34 16.95 6.41
CA ASP A 100 -8.32 15.88 7.41
C ASP A 100 -7.38 14.72 7.01
N LEU A 101 -7.27 14.42 5.73
CA LEU A 101 -6.45 13.31 5.21
C LEU A 101 -4.96 13.46 5.56
N PRO A 102 -4.33 14.65 5.47
CA PRO A 102 -2.95 14.84 5.91
C PRO A 102 -2.68 14.55 7.39
N ARG A 103 -3.70 14.54 8.26
CA ARG A 103 -3.56 14.24 9.71
C ARG A 103 -3.34 12.75 10.01
N PHE A 104 -3.50 11.90 9.01
CA PHE A 104 -3.31 10.46 9.16
C PHE A 104 -1.86 10.11 8.88
N ASP A 105 -1.05 10.25 9.91
CA ASP A 105 0.38 9.97 9.88
C ASP A 105 0.68 8.49 10.19
N PRO A 106 1.80 7.95 9.69
CA PRO A 106 2.31 6.67 10.14
C PRO A 106 2.47 6.63 11.67
N ILE A 107 2.08 5.53 12.31
CA ILE A 107 2.39 5.30 13.72
C ILE A 107 3.92 5.18 13.91
N LYS A 108 4.41 5.59 15.07
CA LYS A 108 5.86 5.72 15.34
C LYS A 108 6.59 4.37 15.23
N GLU A 109 5.91 3.30 15.58
CA GLU A 109 6.39 1.93 15.58
C GLU A 109 6.77 1.42 14.18
N LEU A 110 6.30 2.07 13.11
CA LEU A 110 6.60 1.65 11.74
C LEU A 110 7.98 2.06 11.26
N GLU A 111 8.61 3.05 11.91
CA GLU A 111 9.89 3.63 11.50
C GLU A 111 9.96 3.87 9.97
N VAL A 112 8.89 4.44 9.42
CA VAL A 112 8.79 4.65 7.97
C VAL A 112 9.96 5.53 7.50
N PRO A 113 10.72 5.11 6.48
CA PRO A 113 11.83 5.90 5.97
C PRO A 113 11.37 7.29 5.54
N ALA A 114 12.10 8.32 5.96
CA ALA A 114 11.90 9.66 5.43
C ALA A 114 12.28 9.68 3.95
N GLY A 115 11.51 10.41 3.14
CA GLY A 115 11.83 10.66 1.74
C GLY A 115 10.76 10.22 0.76
N PRO A 116 11.03 10.40 -0.54
CA PRO A 116 10.01 10.34 -1.59
C PRO A 116 9.62 8.91 -1.98
N ALA A 117 10.44 7.92 -1.67
CA ALA A 117 10.18 6.52 -1.98
C ALA A 117 10.93 5.55 -1.06
N TYR A 118 10.37 4.35 -0.88
CA TYR A 118 10.99 3.23 -0.17
C TYR A 118 10.42 1.89 -0.63
N LEU A 119 11.06 0.79 -0.20
CA LEU A 119 10.58 -0.57 -0.39
C LEU A 119 9.90 -1.10 0.87
N LEU A 120 8.75 -1.74 0.68
CA LEU A 120 8.05 -2.52 1.69
C LEU A 120 8.02 -3.99 1.26
N PHE A 121 8.28 -4.92 2.18
CA PHE A 121 8.38 -6.34 1.85
C PHE A 121 7.24 -7.16 2.43
N ASP A 122 6.95 -8.27 1.73
CA ASP A 122 6.05 -9.33 2.18
C ASP A 122 4.67 -8.81 2.59
N VAL A 123 4.03 -8.07 1.69
CA VAL A 123 2.82 -7.29 1.94
C VAL A 123 1.60 -8.17 1.79
N ASP A 124 0.74 -8.25 2.81
CA ASP A 124 -0.49 -9.04 2.86
C ASP A 124 -1.71 -8.16 3.13
N ARG A 125 -2.83 -8.42 2.46
CA ARG A 125 -4.08 -7.66 2.66
C ARG A 125 -4.81 -7.99 3.97
N GLY A 126 -4.37 -8.98 4.73
CA GLY A 126 -4.81 -9.25 6.10
C GLY A 126 -6.09 -10.09 6.21
N GLU A 127 -6.30 -11.07 5.34
CA GLU A 127 -7.54 -11.87 5.34
C GLU A 127 -7.79 -12.65 6.65
N GLU A 128 -6.73 -13.05 7.34
CA GLU A 128 -6.82 -13.76 8.62
C GLU A 128 -7.44 -12.91 9.75
N THR A 129 -7.40 -11.59 9.59
CA THR A 129 -7.96 -10.63 10.57
C THR A 129 -9.40 -10.23 10.26
N LEU A 130 -10.03 -10.87 9.27
CA LEU A 130 -11.46 -10.68 9.01
C LEU A 130 -12.28 -11.03 10.26
N ASN A 131 -13.36 -10.27 10.47
CA ASN A 131 -14.20 -10.32 11.68
C ASN A 131 -13.53 -9.84 12.96
N LEU A 132 -12.30 -9.32 12.90
CA LEU A 132 -11.67 -8.62 14.02
C LEU A 132 -11.84 -7.11 13.86
N ALA A 133 -11.99 -6.42 14.99
CA ALA A 133 -11.82 -4.98 15.01
C ALA A 133 -10.35 -4.63 14.72
N PRO A 134 -10.03 -3.49 14.09
CA PRO A 134 -8.66 -3.05 13.88
C PRO A 134 -7.78 -3.10 15.14
N SER A 135 -8.35 -2.80 16.31
CA SER A 135 -7.63 -2.91 17.59
C SER A 135 -7.22 -4.34 17.95
N ALA A 136 -8.07 -5.33 17.69
CA ALA A 136 -7.76 -6.74 17.95
C ALA A 136 -6.87 -7.33 16.85
N ALA A 137 -7.01 -6.83 15.61
CA ALA A 137 -6.15 -7.22 14.50
C ALA A 137 -4.68 -6.82 14.74
N MET A 138 -4.43 -5.70 15.43
CA MET A 138 -3.07 -5.31 15.82
C MET A 138 -2.36 -6.37 16.65
N GLU A 139 -3.05 -7.01 17.61
CA GLU A 139 -2.46 -8.07 18.43
C GLU A 139 -2.02 -9.27 17.59
N VAL A 140 -2.84 -9.66 16.61
CA VAL A 140 -2.53 -10.74 15.65
C VAL A 140 -1.33 -10.35 14.79
N ILE A 141 -1.34 -9.16 14.21
CA ILE A 141 -0.28 -8.65 13.33
C ILE A 141 1.05 -8.61 14.08
N THR A 142 1.10 -8.01 15.27
CA THR A 142 2.32 -7.94 16.06
C THR A 142 2.75 -9.29 16.61
N GLY A 143 1.80 -10.18 16.93
CA GLY A 143 2.09 -11.55 17.37
C GLY A 143 2.70 -12.44 16.29
N GLN A 144 2.67 -12.00 15.03
CA GLN A 144 3.32 -12.63 13.89
C GLN A 144 4.62 -11.91 13.47
N ASP A 145 5.12 -10.99 14.29
CA ASP A 145 6.26 -10.12 13.99
C ASP A 145 6.06 -9.31 12.70
N ARG A 146 4.82 -8.87 12.45
CA ARG A 146 4.44 -8.02 11.32
C ARG A 146 4.03 -6.65 11.81
N LEU A 147 4.01 -5.69 10.89
CA LEU A 147 3.54 -4.32 11.15
C LEU A 147 2.41 -3.93 10.19
N PRO A 148 1.44 -3.11 10.63
CA PRO A 148 0.31 -2.72 9.80
C PRO A 148 0.73 -1.74 8.68
N LEU A 149 -0.08 -1.68 7.62
CA LEU A 149 0.17 -0.76 6.50
C LEU A 149 -0.31 0.67 6.76
N THR A 150 0.42 1.64 6.20
CA THR A 150 0.02 3.06 6.10
C THR A 150 -0.89 3.32 4.89
N ILE A 151 -1.43 4.55 4.80
CA ILE A 151 -2.11 5.05 3.58
C ILE A 151 -1.21 4.93 2.35
N ASP A 152 0.06 5.33 2.44
CA ASP A 152 0.96 5.36 1.30
C ASP A 152 1.26 3.95 0.79
N GLU A 153 1.42 3.00 1.71
CA GLU A 153 1.65 1.58 1.42
C GLU A 153 0.39 0.92 0.84
N GLY A 154 -0.78 1.24 1.40
CA GLY A 154 -2.06 0.74 0.89
C GLY A 154 -2.35 1.21 -0.53
N LEU A 155 -2.05 2.48 -0.84
CA LEU A 155 -2.18 3.00 -2.21
C LEU A 155 -1.18 2.34 -3.16
N ALA A 156 0.08 2.17 -2.75
CA ALA A 156 1.06 1.43 -3.55
C ALA A 156 0.57 0.01 -3.84
N PHE A 157 -0.03 -0.67 -2.85
CA PHE A 157 -0.53 -2.02 -3.02
C PHE A 157 -1.64 -2.11 -4.08
N VAL A 158 -2.63 -1.21 -4.01
CA VAL A 158 -3.73 -1.19 -5.00
C VAL A 158 -3.25 -0.73 -6.38
N THR A 159 -2.34 0.25 -6.46
CA THR A 159 -1.80 0.74 -7.73
C THR A 159 -0.97 -0.31 -8.45
N LEU A 160 -0.07 -0.97 -7.74
CA LEU A 160 0.91 -1.90 -8.33
C LEU A 160 0.39 -3.33 -8.42
N HIS A 161 -0.58 -3.69 -7.57
CA HIS A 161 -1.24 -5.00 -7.56
C HIS A 161 -2.77 -4.86 -7.35
N PRO A 162 -3.53 -4.39 -8.35
CA PRO A 162 -4.98 -4.15 -8.24
C PRO A 162 -5.82 -5.37 -7.81
N ALA A 163 -5.31 -6.59 -7.99
CA ALA A 163 -5.97 -7.83 -7.55
C ALA A 163 -6.05 -7.96 -6.01
N ALA A 164 -5.22 -7.21 -5.27
CA ALA A 164 -5.30 -7.07 -3.81
C ALA A 164 -6.70 -6.62 -3.35
N LEU A 165 -7.35 -5.76 -4.13
CA LEU A 165 -8.65 -5.20 -3.80
C LEU A 165 -9.76 -5.91 -4.57
N ALA A 166 -10.43 -6.86 -3.91
CA ALA A 166 -11.53 -7.62 -4.49
C ALA A 166 -12.79 -7.58 -3.61
N LYS A 167 -13.92 -8.03 -4.17
CA LYS A 167 -15.19 -8.10 -3.45
C LYS A 167 -15.01 -8.94 -2.19
N ASN A 168 -15.40 -8.39 -1.04
CA ASN A 168 -15.22 -8.99 0.30
C ASN A 168 -13.76 -9.22 0.72
N LYS A 169 -12.80 -8.60 0.03
CA LYS A 169 -11.37 -8.72 0.25
C LYS A 169 -10.74 -7.32 0.22
N CYS A 170 -11.27 -6.45 1.07
CA CYS A 170 -10.79 -5.08 1.27
C CYS A 170 -9.96 -5.02 2.55
N PHE A 171 -9.31 -3.90 2.84
CA PHE A 171 -8.40 -3.85 3.99
C PHE A 171 -8.26 -2.47 4.64
N SER A 172 -8.07 -2.51 5.95
CA SER A 172 -7.75 -1.37 6.82
C SER A 172 -6.25 -1.11 6.78
N LEU A 173 -5.90 0.16 6.93
CA LEU A 173 -4.53 0.69 6.95
C LEU A 173 -4.25 1.19 8.36
N VAL A 174 -4.17 0.25 9.30
CA VAL A 174 -4.10 0.51 10.74
C VAL A 174 -2.83 1.27 11.13
N GLY A 175 -1.81 1.20 10.28
CA GLY A 175 -0.54 1.90 10.43
C GLY A 175 -0.65 3.42 10.24
N SER A 176 -1.77 3.95 9.74
CA SER A 176 -2.03 5.38 9.68
C SER A 176 -3.09 5.81 10.70
N ARG A 177 -2.74 6.77 11.56
CA ARG A 177 -3.61 7.24 12.65
C ARG A 177 -3.69 8.75 12.64
N CYS A 178 -4.85 9.27 13.02
CA CYS A 178 -4.99 10.61 13.57
C CYS A 178 -5.39 10.48 15.04
N ASP A 179 -5.28 11.54 15.84
CA ASP A 179 -5.54 11.57 17.29
C ASP A 179 -7.01 11.30 17.72
N ASP A 180 -7.74 10.48 16.95
CA ASP A 180 -9.07 10.00 17.26
C ASP A 180 -9.23 8.49 16.95
N LYS A 181 -10.46 7.99 16.87
CA LYS A 181 -10.78 6.57 16.71
C LYS A 181 -10.90 6.11 15.25
N ARG A 182 -10.68 6.96 14.26
CA ARG A 182 -10.82 6.62 12.84
C ARG A 182 -9.59 5.85 12.36
N VAL A 183 -9.80 4.86 11.51
CA VAL A 183 -8.74 4.06 10.86
C VAL A 183 -8.96 4.18 9.36
N PRO A 184 -7.98 4.63 8.56
CA PRO A 184 -8.10 4.61 7.11
C PRO A 184 -8.30 3.19 6.60
N ALA A 185 -9.07 3.04 5.54
CA ALA A 185 -9.32 1.77 4.89
C ALA A 185 -9.59 1.97 3.40
N ILE A 186 -9.21 0.99 2.58
CA ILE A 186 -9.51 0.99 1.15
C ILE A 186 -10.52 -0.12 0.86
N TRP A 187 -11.63 0.25 0.21
CA TRP A 187 -12.67 -0.70 -0.17
C TRP A 187 -13.30 -0.38 -1.52
N ILE A 188 -14.14 -1.29 -1.99
CA ILE A 188 -14.83 -1.11 -3.28
C ILE A 188 -16.14 -0.35 -3.07
N SER A 189 -16.29 0.77 -3.76
CA SER A 189 -17.56 1.51 -3.82
C SER A 189 -17.80 2.02 -5.23
N GLN A 190 -19.04 1.92 -5.72
CA GLN A 190 -19.43 2.35 -7.06
C GLN A 190 -18.53 1.78 -8.19
N GLY A 191 -17.98 0.57 -8.01
CA GLY A 191 -17.09 -0.07 -8.98
C GLY A 191 -15.67 0.51 -9.06
N ALA A 192 -15.22 1.24 -8.03
CA ALA A 192 -13.88 1.80 -7.92
C ALA A 192 -13.29 1.61 -6.51
N PRO A 193 -11.96 1.71 -6.34
CA PRO A 193 -11.34 1.87 -5.02
C PRO A 193 -11.87 3.12 -4.32
N LYS A 194 -12.09 3.04 -3.02
CA LYS A 194 -12.49 4.16 -2.18
C LYS A 194 -11.62 4.19 -0.96
N LEU A 195 -10.93 5.31 -0.73
CA LEU A 195 -10.23 5.57 0.52
C LEU A 195 -11.21 6.25 1.48
N GLY A 196 -11.53 5.59 2.57
CA GLY A 196 -12.37 6.13 3.63
C GLY A 196 -11.81 5.72 4.99
N TRP A 197 -12.65 5.72 6.02
CA TRP A 197 -12.24 5.25 7.33
C TRP A 197 -13.32 4.39 8.00
N CYS A 198 -12.89 3.51 8.90
CA CYS A 198 -13.73 2.75 9.83
C CYS A 198 -13.38 3.12 11.28
N TRP A 199 -14.18 2.64 12.23
CA TRP A 199 -13.90 2.86 13.65
C TRP A 199 -12.95 1.78 14.17
N TYR A 200 -11.94 2.19 14.95
CA TYR A 200 -10.88 1.32 15.47
C TYR A 200 -11.39 0.10 16.27
N GLY A 201 -12.56 0.22 16.90
CA GLY A 201 -13.18 -0.85 17.68
C GLY A 201 -14.23 -1.69 16.94
N ASN A 202 -14.47 -1.44 15.64
CA ASN A 202 -15.57 -2.10 14.93
C ASN A 202 -15.05 -3.22 14.00
N PRO A 203 -15.53 -4.47 14.17
CA PRO A 203 -15.17 -5.56 13.28
C PRO A 203 -15.92 -5.49 11.94
N HIS A 204 -15.31 -6.06 10.91
CA HIS A 204 -15.89 -6.16 9.58
C HIS A 204 -15.65 -7.55 8.97
N THR A 205 -16.68 -8.10 8.31
CA THR A 205 -16.61 -9.42 7.67
C THR A 205 -15.91 -9.40 6.30
N TRP A 206 -15.63 -8.22 5.77
CA TRP A 206 -15.14 -7.98 4.40
C TRP A 206 -13.88 -7.11 4.34
N LEU A 207 -13.42 -6.62 5.49
CA LEU A 207 -12.29 -5.71 5.64
C LEU A 207 -11.28 -6.34 6.60
N GLY A 208 -10.15 -6.83 6.06
CA GLY A 208 -9.00 -7.25 6.87
C GLY A 208 -8.21 -6.04 7.39
N SER A 209 -7.07 -6.30 8.02
CA SER A 209 -6.08 -5.30 8.41
C SER A 209 -4.76 -5.64 7.73
N ALA A 210 -4.39 -4.85 6.73
CA ALA A 210 -3.21 -5.15 5.92
C ALA A 210 -1.94 -5.01 6.76
N SER A 211 -1.00 -5.92 6.53
CA SER A 211 0.28 -5.97 7.24
C SER A 211 1.43 -6.36 6.32
N ALA A 212 2.65 -6.05 6.74
CA ALA A 212 3.88 -6.37 6.02
C ALA A 212 4.97 -6.81 7.01
N ARG A 213 6.11 -7.26 6.48
CA ARG A 213 7.32 -7.39 7.29
C ARG A 213 7.66 -6.03 7.94
N PRO A 214 8.31 -6.02 9.11
CA PRO A 214 8.59 -4.79 9.84
C PRO A 214 9.52 -3.83 9.08
N GLU A 215 10.49 -4.39 8.36
CA GLU A 215 11.56 -3.65 7.72
C GLU A 215 11.08 -2.88 6.47
N ARG A 216 11.51 -1.62 6.38
CA ARG A 216 11.31 -0.74 5.22
C ARG A 216 12.67 -0.21 4.78
N VAL A 217 12.94 -0.24 3.48
CA VAL A 217 14.24 0.19 2.94
C VAL A 217 14.04 1.47 2.14
N GLY A 218 14.48 2.60 2.71
CA GLY A 218 14.45 3.90 2.06
C GLY A 218 15.60 4.15 1.09
N LEU A 219 15.55 5.29 0.42
CA LEU A 219 16.69 5.83 -0.32
C LEU A 219 17.80 6.19 0.68
N ALA A 220 19.02 5.71 0.41
CA ALA A 220 20.21 5.99 1.23
C ALA A 220 20.74 7.41 1.03
#